data_AF-A0A378X2H1-F1
#
_entry.id   AF-A0A378X2H1-F1
#
_cell.length_a   1.000
_cell.length_b   1.000
_cell.length_c   1.000
_cell.angle_alpha   90.00
_cell.angle_beta   90.00
_cell.angle_gamma   90.00
#
_symmetry.space_group_name_H-M   'P 1'
#
loop_
_entity.id
_entity.type
_entity.pdbx_description
1 polymer ?
#
loop_
_entity_poly.entity_id
_entity_poly.type
_entity_poly.pdbx_seq_one_letter_code
_entity_poly.pdbx_strand_id
1 'polypeptide(L)'
;MSERVVGVVLAAGAGRRFGRPKATVGDWLTTAVDALRGGGCAEVVVVLGAARLPPIPATTTVVAPEWAEGMSASVRTGIGAAQRLDGAYVALHVVDTPDVGADVVARVIERALADPSGIARASFAGRPGHPVVIARRHWADLLTTLSGDRGAAAYLRTVPTRTVECGDLATGRDIDEPGDLEH
;
A
#
# COMPACT_ATOMS: atom_id res chain seq x y z
N MET A 1 -9.93 16.61 15.77
CA MET A 1 -9.99 15.13 15.69
C MET A 1 -8.91 14.71 14.71
N SER A 2 -8.04 13.77 15.08
CA SER A 2 -7.07 13.23 14.12
C SER A 2 -7.84 12.48 13.02
N GLU A 3 -7.51 12.71 11.75
CA GLU A 3 -8.20 12.04 10.64
C GLU A 3 -7.83 10.54 10.63
N ARG A 4 -8.82 9.65 10.55
CA ARG A 4 -8.59 8.20 10.65
C ARG A 4 -7.94 7.66 9.37
N VAL A 5 -6.64 7.36 9.43
CA VAL A 5 -5.91 6.71 8.34
C VAL A 5 -5.98 5.19 8.50
N VAL A 6 -6.43 4.49 7.47
CA VAL A 6 -6.42 3.02 7.38
C VAL A 6 -5.24 2.59 6.52
N GLY A 7 -4.31 1.83 7.08
CA GLY A 7 -3.23 1.20 6.34
C GLY A 7 -3.75 -0.01 5.57
N VAL A 8 -3.32 -0.19 4.33
CA VAL A 8 -3.69 -1.34 3.50
C VAL A 8 -2.42 -1.95 2.90
N VAL A 9 -2.10 -3.18 3.28
CA VAL A 9 -1.03 -3.97 2.67
C VAL A 9 -1.60 -4.75 1.48
N LEU A 10 -1.11 -4.47 0.29
CA LEU A 10 -1.47 -5.15 -0.95
C LEU A 10 -0.58 -6.39 -1.12
N ALA A 11 -1.11 -7.56 -0.75
CA ALA A 11 -0.38 -8.83 -0.66
C ALA A 11 -1.07 -9.97 -1.43
N ALA A 12 -1.98 -9.65 -2.35
CA ALA A 12 -2.82 -10.65 -3.02
C ALA A 12 -2.14 -11.38 -4.19
N GLY A 13 -1.05 -10.84 -4.72
CA GLY A 13 -0.42 -11.31 -5.95
C GLY A 13 0.28 -12.66 -5.82
N ALA A 14 0.27 -13.44 -6.91
CA ALA A 14 0.98 -14.73 -6.99
C ALA A 14 2.51 -14.61 -7.08
N GLY A 15 3.05 -13.40 -7.25
CA GLY A 15 4.49 -13.18 -7.38
C GLY A 15 5.10 -13.95 -8.55
N ARG A 16 4.45 -13.94 -9.73
CA ARG A 16 4.85 -14.76 -10.89
C ARG A 16 6.32 -14.61 -11.28
N ARG A 17 6.84 -13.38 -11.30
CA ARG A 17 8.27 -13.09 -11.57
C ARG A 17 9.18 -13.57 -10.44
N PHE A 18 8.70 -13.46 -9.20
CA PHE A 18 9.39 -13.91 -8.01
C PHE A 18 9.35 -15.45 -7.83
N GLY A 19 8.46 -16.15 -8.53
CA GLY A 19 8.26 -17.61 -8.45
C GLY A 19 7.34 -18.09 -7.30
N ARG A 20 6.96 -17.22 -6.36
CA ARG A 20 5.98 -17.50 -5.29
C ARG A 20 5.32 -16.22 -4.77
N PRO A 21 4.18 -16.30 -4.07
CA PRO A 21 3.54 -15.12 -3.49
C PRO A 21 4.47 -14.41 -2.51
N LYS A 22 4.80 -13.13 -2.76
CA LYS A 22 5.79 -12.37 -1.98
C LYS A 22 5.42 -12.23 -0.50
N ALA A 23 4.14 -12.33 -0.17
CA ALA A 23 3.64 -12.35 1.21
C ALA A 23 4.15 -13.52 2.06
N THR A 24 4.70 -14.59 1.43
CA THR A 24 5.27 -15.76 2.12
C THR A 24 6.78 -15.66 2.35
N VAL A 25 7.40 -14.54 1.95
CA VAL A 25 8.86 -14.35 2.03
C VAL A 25 9.21 -13.78 3.39
N GLY A 26 9.93 -14.56 4.20
CA GLY A 26 10.46 -14.12 5.48
C GLY A 26 9.40 -13.45 6.35
N ASP A 27 9.70 -12.24 6.80
CA ASP A 27 8.86 -11.38 7.62
C ASP A 27 8.26 -10.20 6.84
N TRP A 28 8.37 -10.16 5.50
CA TRP A 28 7.99 -8.98 4.70
C TRP A 28 6.55 -8.51 4.92
N LEU A 29 5.62 -9.46 5.06
CA LEU A 29 4.23 -9.12 5.34
C LEU A 29 4.08 -8.45 6.72
N THR A 30 4.73 -8.99 7.74
CA THR A 30 4.72 -8.41 9.09
C THR A 30 5.44 -7.06 9.13
N THR A 31 6.57 -6.92 8.42
CA THR A 31 7.31 -5.67 8.29
C THR A 31 6.46 -4.57 7.66
N ALA A 32 5.72 -4.87 6.59
CA ALA A 32 4.80 -3.91 5.96
C ALA A 32 3.64 -3.52 6.88
N VAL A 33 3.13 -4.45 7.69
CA VAL A 33 2.10 -4.15 8.71
C VAL A 33 2.66 -3.25 9.80
N ASP A 34 3.86 -3.53 10.29
CA ASP A 34 4.51 -2.78 11.36
C ASP A 34 4.90 -1.37 10.89
N ALA A 35 5.33 -1.22 9.64
CA ALA A 35 5.55 0.08 9.01
C ALA A 35 4.27 0.93 9.01
N LEU A 36 3.12 0.36 8.61
CA LEU A 36 1.85 1.08 8.61
C LEU A 36 1.38 1.48 10.01
N ARG A 37 1.51 0.57 10.99
CA ARG A 37 1.16 0.83 12.39
C ARG A 37 2.03 1.90 13.01
N GLY A 38 3.34 1.70 12.95
CA GLY A 38 4.32 2.65 13.49
C GLY A 38 4.24 4.01 12.81
N GLY A 39 3.84 4.03 11.53
CA GLY A 39 3.65 5.24 10.75
C GLY A 39 2.38 6.04 11.07
N GLY A 40 1.51 5.56 11.97
CA GLY A 40 0.32 6.29 12.41
C GLY A 40 -1.00 5.84 11.78
N CYS A 41 -1.06 4.68 11.12
CA CYS A 41 -2.34 4.10 10.71
C CYS A 41 -3.11 3.58 11.93
N ALA A 42 -4.37 3.99 12.09
CA ALA A 42 -5.22 3.58 13.21
C ALA A 42 -5.66 2.11 13.12
N GLU A 43 -5.80 1.61 11.89
CA GLU A 43 -6.15 0.22 11.58
C GLU A 43 -5.29 -0.24 10.40
N VAL A 44 -4.98 -1.53 10.34
CA VAL A 44 -4.30 -2.13 9.18
C VAL A 44 -5.13 -3.26 8.59
N VAL A 45 -5.40 -3.14 7.30
CA VAL A 45 -6.02 -4.17 6.47
C VAL A 45 -4.91 -4.91 5.70
N VAL A 46 -4.95 -6.23 5.73
CA VAL A 46 -4.09 -7.09 4.93
C VAL A 46 -4.91 -7.71 3.82
N VAL A 47 -4.59 -7.41 2.57
CA VAL A 47 -5.29 -7.96 1.40
C VAL A 47 -4.51 -9.15 0.86
N LEU A 48 -5.04 -10.36 1.04
CA LEU A 48 -4.49 -11.62 0.54
C LEU A 48 -5.20 -12.07 -0.74
N GLY A 49 -4.68 -13.13 -1.36
CA GLY A 49 -5.18 -13.66 -2.63
C GLY A 49 -4.56 -15.03 -2.92
N ALA A 50 -3.52 -15.04 -3.77
CA ALA A 50 -2.84 -16.25 -4.21
C ALA A 50 -2.28 -17.14 -3.07
N ALA A 51 -1.93 -16.53 -1.94
CA ALA A 51 -1.58 -17.25 -0.72
C ALA A 51 -2.64 -17.05 0.36
N ARG A 52 -2.90 -18.12 1.12
CA ARG A 52 -3.59 -18.05 2.41
C ARG A 52 -2.55 -18.10 3.51
N LEU A 53 -2.51 -17.07 4.33
CA LEU A 53 -1.59 -16.92 5.44
C LEU A 53 -2.37 -16.84 6.75
N PRO A 54 -1.77 -17.21 7.89
CA PRO A 54 -2.36 -16.96 9.19
C PRO A 54 -2.64 -15.46 9.36
N PRO A 55 -3.74 -15.10 10.03
CA PRO A 55 -4.04 -13.70 10.29
C PRO A 55 -2.95 -13.09 11.19
N ILE A 56 -2.57 -11.85 10.90
CA ILE A 56 -1.65 -11.09 11.76
C ILE A 56 -2.49 -10.49 12.90
N PRO A 57 -2.08 -10.64 14.17
CA PRO A 57 -2.82 -10.11 15.32
C PRO A 57 -3.13 -8.62 15.15
N ALA A 58 -4.31 -8.17 15.58
CA ALA A 58 -4.77 -6.78 15.47
C ALA A 58 -4.79 -6.19 14.04
N THR A 59 -4.95 -7.03 13.02
CA THR A 59 -5.22 -6.59 11.63
C THR A 59 -6.58 -7.11 11.16
N THR A 60 -7.14 -6.46 10.15
CA THR A 60 -8.27 -7.00 9.39
C THR A 60 -7.75 -7.69 8.14
N THR A 61 -7.80 -9.03 8.09
CA THR A 61 -7.43 -9.77 6.89
C THR A 61 -8.63 -9.91 5.95
N VAL A 62 -8.45 -9.57 4.68
CA VAL A 62 -9.45 -9.75 3.61
C VAL A 62 -8.82 -10.47 2.43
N VAL A 63 -9.63 -11.22 1.68
CA VAL A 63 -9.18 -11.92 0.47
C VAL A 63 -9.75 -11.20 -0.75
N ALA A 64 -8.90 -10.83 -1.70
CA ALA A 64 -9.33 -10.34 -3.00
C ALA A 64 -9.85 -11.51 -3.84
N PRO A 65 -11.16 -11.58 -4.16
CA PRO A 65 -11.75 -12.74 -4.84
C PRO A 65 -11.18 -12.91 -6.26
N GLU A 66 -10.97 -11.80 -6.95
CA GLU A 66 -10.49 -11.73 -8.34
C GLU A 66 -8.99 -11.39 -8.41
N TRP A 67 -8.20 -11.81 -7.41
CA TRP A 67 -6.77 -11.50 -7.34
C TRP A 67 -5.99 -11.86 -8.62
N ALA A 68 -6.48 -12.85 -9.38
CA ALA A 68 -5.88 -13.28 -10.64
C ALA A 68 -5.99 -12.22 -11.76
N GLU A 69 -6.95 -11.30 -11.67
CA GLU A 69 -7.11 -10.18 -12.61
C GLU A 69 -6.03 -9.10 -12.43
N GLY A 70 -5.26 -9.15 -11.34
CA GLY A 70 -4.10 -8.30 -11.12
C GLY A 70 -4.28 -7.31 -9.97
N MET A 71 -3.43 -6.28 -9.95
CA MET A 71 -3.33 -5.30 -8.87
C MET A 71 -4.67 -4.58 -8.58
N SER A 72 -5.49 -4.36 -9.61
CA SER A 72 -6.80 -3.70 -9.49
C SER A 72 -7.74 -4.36 -8.48
N ALA A 73 -7.79 -5.70 -8.45
CA ALA A 73 -8.61 -6.45 -7.51
C ALA A 73 -8.14 -6.22 -6.05
N SER A 74 -6.83 -6.26 -5.82
CA SER A 74 -6.25 -6.02 -4.48
C SER A 74 -6.56 -4.62 -3.97
N VAL A 75 -6.39 -3.60 -4.82
CA VAL A 75 -6.68 -2.20 -4.46
C VAL A 75 -8.18 -2.01 -4.20
N ARG A 76 -9.06 -2.57 -5.05
CA ARG A 76 -10.52 -2.52 -4.87
C ARG A 76 -10.95 -3.14 -3.54
N THR A 77 -10.44 -4.32 -3.22
CA THR A 77 -10.73 -5.01 -1.95
C THR A 77 -10.23 -4.21 -0.75
N GLY A 78 -9.02 -3.66 -0.83
CA GLY A 78 -8.42 -2.84 0.24
C GLY A 78 -9.21 -1.56 0.51
N ILE A 79 -9.58 -0.81 -0.53
CA ILE A 79 -10.41 0.40 -0.41
C ILE A 79 -11.79 0.05 0.18
N GLY A 80 -12.42 -1.03 -0.30
CA GLY A 80 -13.71 -1.47 0.23
C GLY A 80 -13.65 -1.85 1.72
N ALA A 81 -12.53 -2.41 2.18
CA ALA A 81 -12.31 -2.69 3.60
C ALA A 81 -12.10 -1.39 4.40
N ALA A 82 -11.31 -0.45 3.90
CA ALA A 82 -11.11 0.86 4.53
C ALA A 82 -12.43 1.66 4.65
N GLN A 83 -13.33 1.55 3.67
CA GLN A 83 -14.68 2.13 3.73
C GLN A 83 -15.51 1.55 4.88
N ARG A 84 -15.48 0.23 5.09
CA ARG A 84 -16.20 -0.42 6.19
C ARG A 84 -15.65 -0.05 7.57
N LEU A 85 -14.38 0.33 7.65
CA LEU A 85 -13.72 0.84 8.85
C LEU A 85 -13.89 2.34 9.05
N ASP A 86 -14.69 3.00 8.20
CA ASP A 86 -14.93 4.43 8.19
C ASP A 86 -13.64 5.27 8.13
N GLY A 87 -12.67 4.81 7.31
CA GLY A 87 -11.43 5.53 7.08
C GLY A 87 -11.69 6.87 6.39
N ALA A 88 -10.95 7.90 6.82
CA ALA A 88 -10.87 9.20 6.15
C ALA A 88 -9.79 9.18 5.05
N TYR A 89 -8.74 8.37 5.25
CA TYR A 89 -7.64 8.16 4.31
C TYR A 89 -7.29 6.68 4.24
N VAL A 90 -6.71 6.30 3.11
CA VAL A 90 -6.05 4.99 2.95
C VAL A 90 -4.56 5.22 2.71
N ALA A 91 -3.71 4.49 3.42
CA ALA A 91 -2.28 4.39 3.13
C ALA A 91 -2.03 3.03 2.45
N LEU A 92 -1.91 3.03 1.12
CA LEU A 92 -1.63 1.84 0.32
C LEU A 92 -0.13 1.54 0.36
N HIS A 93 0.22 0.34 0.80
CA HIS A 93 1.59 -0.16 0.86
C HIS A 93 1.69 -1.58 0.28
N VAL A 94 2.91 -2.02 0.01
CA VAL A 94 3.22 -3.28 -0.69
C VAL A 94 4.24 -4.07 0.10
N VAL A 95 4.27 -5.39 -0.08
CA VAL A 95 5.15 -6.29 0.69
C VAL A 95 6.58 -6.38 0.15
N ASP A 96 6.84 -5.88 -1.05
CA ASP A 96 8.11 -6.04 -1.77
C ASP A 96 9.08 -4.87 -1.62
N THR A 97 8.80 -3.96 -0.69
CA THR A 97 9.69 -2.86 -0.28
C THR A 97 10.04 -2.99 1.20
N PRO A 98 10.73 -4.05 1.64
CA PRO A 98 10.91 -4.37 3.05
C PRO A 98 11.74 -3.33 3.83
N ASP A 99 12.47 -2.45 3.15
CA ASP A 99 13.22 -1.35 3.76
C ASP A 99 12.36 -0.11 4.06
N VAL A 100 11.13 -0.04 3.53
CA VAL A 100 10.22 1.09 3.76
C VAL A 100 9.53 0.95 5.11
N GLY A 101 10.09 1.62 6.11
CA GLY A 101 9.62 1.58 7.50
C GLY A 101 8.61 2.66 7.89
N ALA A 102 8.30 2.67 9.19
CA ALA A 102 7.32 3.57 9.82
C ALA A 102 7.59 5.07 9.57
N ASP A 103 8.85 5.50 9.58
CA ASP A 103 9.21 6.90 9.37
C ASP A 103 8.82 7.40 7.98
N VAL A 104 8.93 6.53 6.96
CA VAL A 104 8.48 6.85 5.60
C VAL A 104 6.96 6.98 5.57
N VAL A 105 6.24 6.04 6.19
CA VAL A 105 4.78 6.06 6.25
C VAL A 105 4.27 7.32 6.96
N ALA A 106 4.82 7.64 8.14
CA ALA A 106 4.46 8.84 8.90
C ALA A 106 4.67 10.11 8.07
N ARG A 107 5.83 10.24 7.44
CA ARG A 107 6.16 11.40 6.59
C ARG A 107 5.17 11.58 5.44
N VAL A 108 4.75 10.49 4.78
CA VAL A 108 3.78 10.58 3.68
C VAL A 108 2.37 10.89 4.20
N ILE A 109 1.96 10.30 5.34
CA ILE A 109 0.67 10.60 5.97
C ILE A 109 0.59 12.08 6.35
N GLU A 110 1.59 12.61 7.07
CA GLU A 110 1.64 14.03 7.45
C GLU A 110 1.48 14.95 6.26
N ARG A 111 2.14 14.63 5.14
CA ARG A 111 2.05 15.42 3.91
C ARG A 111 0.69 15.31 3.24
N ALA A 112 0.07 14.14 3.22
CA ALA A 112 -1.28 14.00 2.67
C ALA A 112 -2.31 14.78 3.50
N LEU A 113 -2.21 14.75 4.83
CA LEU A 113 -3.12 15.47 5.72
C LEU A 113 -3.00 16.99 5.61
N ALA A 114 -1.78 17.50 5.35
CA ALA A 114 -1.53 18.93 5.18
C ALA A 114 -1.81 19.46 3.77
N ASP A 115 -1.84 18.59 2.76
CA ASP A 115 -2.02 18.99 1.36
C ASP A 115 -3.51 19.14 1.02
N PRO A 116 -3.95 20.24 0.38
CA PRO A 116 -5.36 20.43 -0.01
C PRO A 116 -5.90 19.31 -0.93
N SER A 117 -5.05 18.67 -1.72
CA SER A 117 -5.44 17.52 -2.52
C SER A 117 -5.78 16.30 -1.66
N GLY A 118 -5.21 16.16 -0.47
CA GLY A 118 -5.38 14.97 0.37
C GLY A 118 -4.72 13.73 -0.21
N ILE A 119 -3.78 13.91 -1.15
CA ILE A 119 -3.03 12.81 -1.77
C ILE A 119 -1.53 13.10 -1.67
N ALA A 120 -0.80 12.13 -1.11
CA ALA A 120 0.65 12.12 -1.15
C ALA A 120 1.19 10.74 -1.51
N ARG A 121 2.36 10.69 -2.14
CA ARG A 121 3.10 9.45 -2.42
C ARG A 121 4.57 9.61 -2.05
N ALA A 122 5.18 8.54 -1.57
CA ALA A 122 6.62 8.49 -1.40
C ALA A 122 7.34 8.64 -2.76
N SER A 123 8.54 9.20 -2.72
CA SER A 123 9.55 9.07 -3.76
C SER A 123 10.92 8.78 -3.16
N PHE A 124 11.75 8.11 -3.95
CA PHE A 124 13.11 7.72 -3.56
C PHE A 124 14.06 8.07 -4.69
N ALA A 125 14.86 9.12 -4.48
CA ALA A 125 15.68 9.75 -5.51
C ALA A 125 14.85 10.14 -6.74
N GLY A 126 13.69 10.75 -6.52
CA GLY A 126 12.78 11.20 -7.59
C GLY A 126 11.95 10.08 -8.25
N ARG A 127 12.18 8.81 -7.91
CA ARG A 127 11.37 7.68 -8.38
C ARG A 127 10.13 7.53 -7.50
N PRO A 128 8.90 7.53 -8.06
CA PRO A 128 7.69 7.30 -7.27
C PRO A 128 7.69 5.92 -6.61
N GLY A 129 7.20 5.83 -5.38
CA GLY A 129 7.12 4.58 -4.63
C GLY A 129 5.96 4.54 -3.64
N HIS A 130 6.02 3.57 -2.72
CA HIS A 130 5.02 3.36 -1.66
C HIS A 130 5.55 3.88 -0.30
N PRO A 131 4.65 4.25 0.63
CA PRO A 131 3.20 4.20 0.50
C PRO A 131 2.62 5.34 -0.34
N VAL A 132 1.38 5.13 -0.78
CA VAL A 132 0.52 6.18 -1.35
C VAL A 132 -0.63 6.42 -0.39
N VAL A 133 -0.81 7.66 0.04
CA VAL A 133 -1.90 8.07 0.93
C VAL A 133 -2.95 8.83 0.13
N ILE A 134 -4.22 8.43 0.26
CA ILE A 134 -5.33 8.93 -0.57
C ILE A 134 -6.56 9.21 0.30
N ALA A 135 -7.02 10.45 0.32
CA ALA A 135 -8.24 10.86 1.02
C ALA A 135 -9.51 10.22 0.42
N ARG A 136 -10.52 9.98 1.28
CA ARG A 136 -11.78 9.31 0.94
C ARG A 136 -12.52 9.90 -0.25
N ARG A 137 -12.46 11.22 -0.43
CA ARG A 137 -13.11 11.94 -1.55
C ARG A 137 -12.65 11.45 -2.93
N HIS A 138 -11.47 10.84 -3.03
CA HIS A 138 -10.90 10.32 -4.27
C HIS A 138 -11.25 8.86 -4.58
N TRP A 139 -11.77 8.12 -3.60
CA TRP A 139 -11.88 6.66 -3.72
C TRP A 139 -12.88 6.24 -4.80
N ALA A 140 -14.01 6.96 -4.95
CA ALA A 140 -14.99 6.66 -5.98
C ALA A 140 -14.36 6.75 -7.38
N ASP A 141 -13.71 7.87 -7.69
CA ASP A 141 -13.07 8.08 -8.99
C ASP A 141 -11.91 7.10 -9.20
N LEU A 142 -11.07 6.89 -8.19
CA LEU A 142 -9.99 5.91 -8.23
C LEU A 142 -10.52 4.52 -8.63
N LEU A 143 -11.60 4.05 -8.01
CA LEU A 143 -12.20 2.74 -8.28
C LEU A 143 -12.70 2.58 -9.73
N THR A 144 -13.04 3.67 -10.42
CA THR A 144 -13.44 3.64 -11.85
C THR A 144 -12.25 3.45 -12.79
N THR A 145 -11.03 3.77 -12.35
CA THR A 145 -9.81 3.67 -13.17
C THR A 145 -9.10 2.33 -13.06
N LEU A 146 -9.45 1.52 -12.05
CA LEU A 146 -8.81 0.25 -11.76
C LEU A 146 -9.19 -0.82 -12.79
N SER A 147 -8.19 -1.41 -13.43
CA SER A 147 -8.37 -2.49 -14.40
C SER A 147 -7.08 -3.28 -14.57
N GLY A 148 -7.17 -4.61 -14.56
CA GLY A 148 -6.02 -5.49 -14.77
C GLY A 148 -4.92 -5.27 -13.73
N ASP A 149 -3.69 -5.15 -14.22
CA ASP A 149 -2.50 -4.81 -13.42
C ASP A 149 -2.37 -3.31 -13.09
N ARG A 150 -3.30 -2.46 -13.52
CA ARG A 150 -3.28 -1.02 -13.19
C ARG A 150 -3.85 -0.81 -11.78
N GLY A 151 -2.95 -0.59 -10.83
CA GLY A 151 -3.28 -0.06 -9.51
C GLY A 151 -3.57 1.44 -9.52
N ALA A 152 -3.42 2.10 -8.38
CA ALA A 152 -3.73 3.53 -8.22
C ALA A 152 -2.88 4.46 -9.12
N ALA A 153 -1.75 4.01 -9.64
CA ALA A 153 -0.83 4.81 -10.45
C ALA A 153 -1.48 5.52 -11.65
N ALA A 154 -2.49 4.92 -12.28
CA ALA A 154 -3.20 5.54 -13.39
C ALA A 154 -4.00 6.77 -12.93
N TYR A 155 -4.74 6.64 -11.83
CA TYR A 155 -5.49 7.73 -11.21
C TYR A 155 -4.58 8.85 -10.69
N LEU A 156 -3.46 8.52 -10.05
CA LEU A 156 -2.53 9.52 -9.50
C LEU A 156 -1.92 10.44 -10.57
N ARG A 157 -1.93 10.04 -11.84
CA ARG A 157 -1.48 10.89 -12.96
C ARG A 157 -2.54 11.91 -13.39
N THR A 158 -3.80 11.72 -13.01
CA THR A 158 -4.92 12.59 -13.44
C THR A 158 -5.32 13.61 -12.38
N VAL A 159 -4.76 13.53 -11.17
CA VAL A 159 -5.09 14.41 -10.05
C VAL A 159 -3.83 14.99 -9.41
N PRO A 160 -3.89 16.19 -8.81
CA PRO A 160 -2.80 16.72 -8.01
C PRO A 160 -2.39 15.70 -6.94
N THR A 161 -1.12 15.30 -6.99
CA THR A 161 -0.55 14.31 -6.08
C THR A 161 0.76 14.87 -5.54
N ARG A 162 0.85 15.07 -4.22
CA ARG A 162 2.10 15.52 -3.61
C ARG A 162 3.12 14.39 -3.64
N THR A 163 4.29 14.66 -4.20
CA THR A 163 5.43 13.74 -4.10
C THR A 163 6.27 14.12 -2.88
N VAL A 164 6.64 13.11 -2.08
CA VAL A 164 7.32 13.25 -0.79
C VAL A 164 8.63 12.48 -0.85
N GLU A 165 9.75 13.19 -0.88
CA GLU A 165 11.06 12.56 -0.95
C GLU A 165 11.43 11.91 0.38
N CYS A 166 11.83 10.64 0.29
CA CYS A 166 12.13 9.74 1.40
C CYS A 166 13.45 8.96 1.20
N GLY A 167 14.28 9.33 0.22
CA GLY A 167 15.56 8.69 -0.04
C GLY A 167 16.59 8.79 1.10
N ASP A 168 16.36 9.66 2.08
CA ASP A 168 17.10 9.74 3.33
C ASP A 168 16.71 8.66 4.35
N LEU A 169 15.57 7.98 4.15
CA LEU A 169 15.02 7.00 5.08
C LEU A 169 15.07 5.55 4.55
N ALA A 170 14.87 5.38 3.25
CA ALA A 170 14.86 4.07 2.60
C ALA A 170 15.26 4.20 1.13
N THR A 171 15.57 3.06 0.51
CA THR A 171 15.81 2.99 -0.94
C THR A 171 14.52 2.89 -1.73
N GLY A 172 13.47 2.32 -1.10
CA GLY A 172 12.17 2.07 -1.73
C GLY A 172 12.28 1.16 -2.95
N ARG A 173 13.26 0.24 -2.94
CA ARG A 173 13.50 -0.69 -4.04
C ARG A 173 12.54 -1.87 -3.94
N ASP A 174 11.72 -2.03 -4.98
CA ASP A 174 10.89 -3.22 -5.16
C ASP A 174 11.78 -4.44 -5.44
N ILE A 175 11.57 -5.53 -4.69
CA ILE A 175 12.26 -6.82 -4.88
C ILE A 175 11.34 -7.72 -5.71
N ASP A 176 11.63 -7.88 -7.01
CA ASP A 176 10.73 -8.48 -8.01
C ASP A 176 11.10 -9.90 -8.41
N GLU A 177 12.39 -10.24 -8.32
CA GLU A 177 12.94 -11.55 -8.68
C GLU A 177 13.74 -12.14 -7.51
N PRO A 178 13.93 -13.47 -7.42
CA PRO A 178 14.68 -14.06 -6.32
C PRO A 178 16.13 -13.57 -6.23
N GLY A 179 16.76 -13.26 -7.37
CA GLY A 179 18.12 -12.72 -7.42
C GLY A 179 18.25 -11.29 -6.85
N ASP A 180 17.13 -10.60 -6.63
CA ASP A 180 17.12 -9.29 -5.99
C ASP A 180 17.40 -9.36 -4.47
N LEU A 181 17.30 -10.55 -3.85
CA LEU A 181 17.52 -10.76 -2.40
C LEU A 181 18.99 -10.70 -1.97
N GLU A 182 19.93 -10.87 -2.90
CA GLU A 182 21.37 -11.00 -2.61
C GLU A 182 22.14 -9.67 -2.69
N HIS A 183 21.44 -8.53 -2.85
CA HIS A 183 22.03 -7.21 -3.06
C HIS A 183 21.45 -6.13 -2.14
#